data_AF-A0A8J8KMM7-F1
#
_entry.id   AF-A0A8J8KMM7-F1
#
_cell.length_a   1.000
_cell.length_b   1.000
_cell.length_c   1.000
_cell.angle_alpha   90.00
_cell.angle_beta   90.00
_cell.angle_gamma   90.00
#
_symmetry.space_group_name_H-M   'P 1'
#
loop_
_entity.id
_entity.type
_entity.pdbx_description
1 polymer ?
#
loop_
_entity_poly.entity_id
_entity_poly.type
_entity_poly.pdbx_seq_one_letter_code
_entity_poly.pdbx_strand_id
1 'polypeptide(L)'
;MSGGQLTFDDELAAALADPGLPVEDDTLAFRSVLRTPSRVVDDLLAEPDRVHAQLAADVAERARTAARHGVEAMLAGLAPGLVRWSHPFLEYAGPPAPDHRLAGRGLVLVPSMFLTDAVHRQLNDRQQPMLFYPARTALGFWRDDRAADGRLAGPVGESRARILRLLAVRPLGTSELAAELGVAPSTASEQLTALRQAGLVATTRSGRQACHEPTALAWSLLDVYIG
;
A
#
# COMPACT_ATOMS: atom_id res chain seq x y z
N MET A 1 -38.55 3.22 26.05
CA MET A 1 -38.09 1.94 25.48
C MET A 1 -36.65 2.16 25.05
N SER A 2 -35.71 1.49 25.71
CA SER A 2 -34.27 1.65 25.48
C SER A 2 -33.92 0.96 24.16
N GLY A 3 -33.55 1.73 23.13
CA GLY A 3 -32.97 1.18 21.91
C GLY A 3 -31.58 0.66 22.24
N GLY A 4 -31.40 -0.66 22.25
CA GLY A 4 -30.10 -1.27 22.44
C GLY A 4 -29.21 -0.92 21.25
N GLN A 5 -28.13 -0.17 21.51
CA GLN A 5 -27.09 0.09 20.54
C GLN A 5 -26.43 -1.26 20.23
N LEU A 6 -26.51 -1.72 18.98
CA LEU A 6 -25.86 -2.95 18.55
C LEU A 6 -24.34 -2.77 18.68
N THR A 7 -23.65 -3.84 19.06
CA THR A 7 -22.18 -3.80 19.05
C THR A 7 -21.70 -3.88 17.59
N PHE A 8 -20.48 -3.39 17.32
CA PHE A 8 -19.89 -3.46 15.98
C PHE A 8 -19.93 -4.88 15.39
N ASP A 9 -19.72 -5.89 16.22
CA ASP A 9 -19.77 -7.30 15.80
C ASP A 9 -21.19 -7.73 15.40
N ASP A 10 -22.22 -7.22 16.09
CA ASP A 10 -23.62 -7.50 15.77
C ASP A 10 -24.07 -6.77 14.50
N GLU A 11 -23.60 -5.53 14.30
CA GLU A 11 -23.87 -4.75 13.07
C GLU A 11 -23.17 -5.36 11.85
N LEU A 12 -21.92 -5.80 12.02
CA LEU A 12 -21.15 -6.47 10.98
C LEU A 12 -21.78 -7.82 10.60
N ALA A 13 -22.21 -8.62 11.58
CA ALA A 13 -22.91 -9.88 11.34
C ALA A 13 -24.25 -9.67 10.62
N ALA A 14 -25.01 -8.63 10.99
CA ALA A 14 -26.26 -8.27 10.34
C ALA A 14 -26.06 -7.78 8.89
N ALA A 15 -25.04 -6.95 8.64
CA ALA A 15 -24.72 -6.44 7.30
C ALA A 15 -24.22 -7.54 6.34
N LEU A 16 -23.53 -8.56 6.86
CA LEU A 16 -23.14 -9.75 6.08
C LEU A 16 -24.33 -10.64 5.73
N ALA A 17 -25.39 -10.65 6.56
CA ALA A 17 -26.59 -11.45 6.35
C ALA A 17 -27.63 -10.78 5.43
N ASP A 18 -27.74 -9.45 5.46
CA ASP A 18 -28.63 -8.67 4.58
C ASP A 18 -27.94 -7.35 4.11
N PRO A 19 -27.41 -7.33 2.87
CA PRO A 19 -26.68 -6.18 2.31
C PRO A 19 -27.53 -4.90 2.14
N GLY A 20 -28.85 -4.98 2.31
CA GLY A 20 -29.80 -3.88 2.13
C GLY A 20 -30.02 -3.01 3.37
N LEU A 21 -29.56 -3.43 4.54
CA LEU A 21 -29.77 -2.68 5.78
C LEU A 21 -28.96 -1.36 5.81
N PRO A 22 -29.59 -0.22 6.18
CA PRO A 22 -28.89 1.04 6.37
C PRO A 22 -28.18 1.02 7.73
N VAL A 23 -26.86 0.89 7.69
CA VAL A 23 -25.99 0.98 8.87
C VAL A 23 -25.51 2.44 8.98
N GLU A 24 -25.62 3.03 10.18
CA GLU A 24 -25.33 4.44 10.44
C GLU A 24 -23.87 4.81 10.09
N ASP A 25 -23.70 6.01 9.52
CA ASP A 25 -22.52 6.79 9.04
C ASP A 25 -21.10 6.18 8.87
N ASP A 26 -20.68 5.15 9.62
CA ASP A 26 -19.39 4.46 9.42
C ASP A 26 -19.40 3.50 8.21
N THR A 27 -20.57 3.22 7.65
CA THR A 27 -20.76 2.22 6.58
C THR A 27 -20.48 2.70 5.17
N LEU A 28 -20.47 4.02 4.93
CA LEU A 28 -20.05 4.52 3.61
C LEU A 28 -18.55 4.26 3.35
N ALA A 29 -17.73 4.21 4.40
CA ALA A 29 -16.33 3.76 4.29
C ALA A 29 -16.26 2.27 3.93
N PHE A 30 -17.06 1.43 4.59
CA PHE A 30 -17.07 -0.02 4.38
C PHE A 30 -17.61 -0.43 3.00
N ARG A 31 -18.64 0.27 2.49
CA ARG A 31 -19.18 0.07 1.13
C ARG A 31 -18.22 0.47 0.02
N SER A 32 -17.28 1.40 0.26
CA SER A 32 -16.24 1.75 -0.70
C SER A 32 -15.11 0.70 -0.76
N VAL A 33 -14.77 0.10 0.39
CA VAL A 33 -13.72 -0.93 0.53
C VAL A 33 -14.15 -2.27 -0.07
N LEU A 34 -15.44 -2.62 -0.01
CA LEU A 34 -15.95 -3.92 -0.47
C LEU A 34 -16.39 -3.96 -1.93
N ARG A 35 -16.11 -2.93 -2.74
CA ARG A 35 -16.47 -2.96 -4.19
C ARG A 35 -15.55 -3.83 -5.06
N THR A 36 -14.82 -4.76 -4.45
CA THR A 36 -14.20 -5.91 -5.15
C THR A 36 -14.37 -7.16 -4.26
N PRO A 37 -15.57 -7.78 -4.20
CA PRO A 37 -15.95 -8.56 -3.02
C PRO A 37 -15.43 -10.00 -2.93
N SER A 38 -14.72 -10.56 -3.91
CA SER A 38 -14.30 -11.98 -3.82
C SER A 38 -12.79 -12.15 -3.95
N ARG A 39 -12.21 -11.76 -5.09
CA ARG A 39 -10.77 -11.96 -5.33
C ARG A 39 -9.86 -11.35 -4.25
N VAL A 40 -10.18 -10.16 -3.76
CA VAL A 40 -9.33 -9.46 -2.79
C VAL A 40 -9.27 -10.20 -1.45
N VAL A 41 -10.41 -10.76 -1.01
CA VAL A 41 -10.50 -11.53 0.24
C VAL A 41 -9.93 -12.94 0.03
N ASP A 42 -10.19 -13.56 -1.12
CA ASP A 42 -9.66 -14.89 -1.46
C ASP A 42 -8.12 -14.88 -1.59
N ASP A 43 -7.55 -13.88 -2.28
CA ASP A 43 -6.11 -13.71 -2.44
C ASP A 43 -5.41 -13.35 -1.10
N LEU A 44 -6.10 -12.58 -0.23
CA LEU A 44 -5.63 -12.31 1.14
C LEU A 44 -5.51 -13.58 1.97
N LEU A 45 -6.53 -14.44 1.90
CA LEU A 45 -6.54 -15.73 2.61
C LEU A 45 -5.54 -16.72 1.99
N ALA A 46 -5.24 -16.59 0.70
CA ALA A 46 -4.26 -17.43 0.02
C ALA A 46 -2.81 -17.08 0.38
N GLU A 47 -2.48 -15.79 0.59
CA GLU A 47 -1.10 -15.30 0.73
C GLU A 47 -0.91 -14.35 1.95
N PRO A 48 -1.27 -14.75 3.19
CA PRO A 48 -1.24 -13.87 4.36
C PRO A 48 0.16 -13.36 4.69
N ASP A 49 1.18 -14.21 4.55
CA ASP A 49 2.59 -13.83 4.81
C ASP A 49 3.07 -12.74 3.85
N ARG A 50 2.62 -12.79 2.59
CA ARG A 50 2.97 -11.77 1.59
C ARG A 50 2.34 -10.44 1.95
N VAL A 51 1.08 -10.42 2.37
CA VAL A 51 0.39 -9.20 2.83
C VAL A 51 1.06 -8.61 4.07
N HIS A 52 1.42 -9.45 5.05
CA HIS A 52 2.16 -9.01 6.22
C HIS A 52 3.53 -8.42 5.87
N ALA A 53 4.28 -9.06 4.98
CA ALA A 53 5.57 -8.54 4.52
C ALA A 53 5.44 -7.18 3.81
N GLN A 54 4.38 -6.97 3.02
CA GLN A 54 4.10 -5.69 2.37
C GLN A 54 3.82 -4.56 3.36
N LEU A 55 2.93 -4.81 4.32
CA LEU A 55 2.60 -3.84 5.35
C LEU A 55 3.84 -3.51 6.21
N ALA A 56 4.64 -4.52 6.57
CA ALA A 56 5.87 -4.33 7.30
C ALA A 56 6.91 -3.51 6.52
N ALA A 57 7.00 -3.70 5.20
CA ALA A 57 7.88 -2.92 4.34
C ALA A 57 7.46 -1.43 4.27
N ASP A 58 6.16 -1.14 4.18
CA ASP A 58 5.66 0.24 4.23
C ASP A 58 6.00 0.90 5.57
N VAL A 59 5.69 0.24 6.69
CA VAL A 59 6.03 0.74 8.04
C VAL A 59 7.53 1.01 8.17
N ALA A 60 8.38 0.08 7.71
CA ALA A 60 9.83 0.24 7.77
C ALA A 60 10.31 1.46 6.96
N GLU A 61 9.71 1.70 5.79
CA GLU A 61 10.06 2.86 4.96
C GLU A 61 9.61 4.18 5.59
N ARG A 62 8.43 4.21 6.22
CA ARG A 62 7.97 5.40 6.96
C ARG A 62 8.87 5.70 8.14
N ALA A 63 9.27 4.67 8.89
CA ALA A 63 10.21 4.80 9.99
C ALA A 63 11.56 5.33 9.51
N ARG A 64 12.09 4.82 8.39
CA ARG A 64 13.33 5.32 7.78
C ARG A 64 13.22 6.78 7.35
N THR A 65 12.11 7.15 6.72
CA THR A 65 11.87 8.54 6.28
C THR A 65 11.79 9.48 7.49
N ALA A 66 11.04 9.10 8.52
CA ALA A 66 10.94 9.88 9.75
C ALA A 66 12.32 10.05 10.44
N ALA A 67 13.13 8.99 10.50
CA ALA A 67 14.46 9.03 11.11
C ALA A 67 15.46 9.88 10.31
N ARG A 68 15.39 9.87 8.98
CA ARG A 68 16.36 10.58 8.12
C ARG A 68 15.96 12.00 7.78
N HIS A 69 14.67 12.26 7.63
CA HIS A 69 14.12 13.50 7.07
C HIS A 69 13.10 14.17 8.01
N GLY A 70 12.84 13.59 9.17
CA GLY A 70 11.89 14.11 10.14
C GLY A 70 10.45 13.62 9.90
N VAL A 71 9.63 13.74 10.96
CA VAL A 71 8.24 13.28 10.96
C VAL A 71 7.39 14.05 9.94
N GLU A 72 7.65 15.34 9.76
CA GLU A 72 6.91 16.17 8.79
C GLU A 72 7.09 15.69 7.35
N ALA A 73 8.31 15.30 6.96
CA ALA A 73 8.59 14.72 5.66
C ALA A 73 7.86 13.38 5.47
N MET A 74 7.79 12.55 6.51
CA MET A 74 7.06 11.29 6.49
C MET A 74 5.54 11.52 6.33
N LEU A 75 4.97 12.49 7.06
CA LEU A 75 3.56 12.85 6.96
C LEU A 75 3.20 13.46 5.59
N ALA A 76 4.06 14.30 5.03
CA ALA A 76 3.88 14.85 3.69
C ALA A 76 3.89 13.76 2.59
N GLY A 77 4.61 12.66 2.83
CA GLY A 77 4.63 11.49 1.94
C GLY A 77 3.57 10.44 2.24
N LEU A 78 2.59 10.70 3.13
CA LEU A 78 1.76 9.64 3.69
C LEU A 78 0.87 8.95 2.65
N ALA A 79 0.13 9.74 1.89
CA ALA A 79 -0.69 9.31 0.77
C ALA A 79 -0.85 10.52 -0.16
N PRO A 80 0.08 10.76 -1.09
CA PRO A 80 0.06 11.94 -1.95
C PRO A 80 -1.29 12.11 -2.66
N GLY A 81 -1.86 13.31 -2.62
CA GLY A 81 -3.19 13.61 -3.18
C GLY A 81 -4.37 13.30 -2.26
N LEU A 82 -4.18 12.42 -1.27
CA LEU A 82 -5.21 12.06 -0.28
C LEU A 82 -4.93 12.66 1.10
N VAL A 83 -3.67 12.97 1.42
CA VAL A 83 -3.25 13.55 2.69
C VAL A 83 -2.30 14.70 2.42
N ARG A 84 -2.47 15.79 3.17
CA ARG A 84 -1.62 16.98 3.12
C ARG A 84 -1.19 17.37 4.53
N TRP A 85 0.12 17.40 4.75
CA TRP A 85 0.68 17.97 5.98
C TRP A 85 0.82 19.49 5.84
N SER A 86 0.31 20.22 6.82
CA SER A 86 0.42 21.68 6.93
C SER A 86 0.39 22.05 8.40
N HIS A 87 1.57 22.08 9.04
CA HIS A 87 1.69 22.28 10.48
C HIS A 87 0.75 23.41 11.00
N PRO A 88 -0.05 23.15 12.06
CA PRO A 88 -0.13 21.93 12.87
C PRO A 88 -1.14 20.88 12.38
N PHE A 89 -1.68 21.02 11.17
CA PHE A 89 -2.76 20.19 10.63
C PHE A 89 -2.26 19.06 9.74
N LEU A 90 -2.86 17.89 9.91
CA LEU A 90 -2.83 16.82 8.93
C LEU A 90 -4.21 16.74 8.28
N GLU A 91 -4.28 17.24 7.05
CA GLU A 91 -5.51 17.27 6.26
C GLU A 91 -5.62 16.03 5.40
N TYR A 92 -6.85 15.63 5.09
CA TYR A 92 -7.12 14.49 4.23
C TYR A 92 -8.29 14.76 3.29
N ALA A 93 -8.30 14.08 2.15
CA ALA A 93 -9.39 14.10 1.20
C ALA A 93 -10.62 13.39 1.80
N GLY A 94 -11.72 14.11 1.92
CA GLY A 94 -12.96 13.60 2.50
C GLY A 94 -14.04 14.68 2.58
N PRO A 95 -15.25 14.32 3.02
CA PRO A 95 -16.29 15.29 3.28
C PRO A 95 -15.85 16.31 4.35
N PRO A 96 -16.30 17.57 4.27
CA PRO A 96 -15.99 18.58 5.29
C PRO A 96 -16.35 18.08 6.69
N ALA A 97 -15.42 18.21 7.63
CA ALA A 97 -15.59 17.79 9.01
C ALA A 97 -14.91 18.82 9.93
N PRO A 98 -15.35 18.96 11.19
CA PRO A 98 -14.66 19.80 12.16
C PRO A 98 -13.26 19.24 12.48
N ASP A 99 -12.36 20.14 12.84
CA ASP A 99 -11.01 19.76 13.24
C ASP A 99 -11.01 18.88 14.50
N HIS A 100 -10.32 17.74 14.43
CA HIS A 100 -10.13 16.86 15.58
C HIS A 100 -8.81 17.16 16.28
N ARG A 101 -8.88 17.57 17.55
CA ARG A 101 -7.67 17.80 18.36
C ARG A 101 -7.18 16.51 18.99
N LEU A 102 -5.93 16.16 18.71
CA LEU A 102 -5.30 14.96 19.29
C LEU A 102 -5.08 15.07 20.82
N ALA A 103 -5.02 16.28 21.37
CA ALA A 103 -4.89 16.54 22.81
C ALA A 103 -3.74 15.75 23.48
N GLY A 104 -2.60 15.61 22.78
CA GLY A 104 -1.43 14.87 23.27
C GLY A 104 -1.51 13.34 23.14
N ARG A 105 -2.64 12.78 22.69
CA ARG A 105 -2.79 11.32 22.45
C ARG A 105 -1.97 10.81 21.26
N GLY A 106 -1.47 11.71 20.42
CA GLY A 106 -0.83 11.36 19.16
C GLY A 106 -1.82 10.80 18.13
N LEU A 107 -1.28 10.32 17.02
CA LEU A 107 -2.02 9.72 15.91
C LEU A 107 -1.30 8.43 15.51
N VAL A 108 -2.04 7.31 15.47
CA VAL A 108 -1.51 6.04 14.96
C VAL A 108 -1.77 5.98 13.46
N LEU A 109 -0.71 5.71 12.70
CA LEU A 109 -0.78 5.53 11.25
C LEU A 109 -0.85 4.04 10.94
N VAL A 110 -1.90 3.63 10.24
CA VAL A 110 -2.16 2.22 9.92
C VAL A 110 -2.14 2.03 8.40
N PRO A 111 -1.09 1.42 7.82
CA PRO A 111 -1.13 1.09 6.40
C PRO A 111 -2.22 0.06 6.13
N SER A 112 -2.91 0.21 5.01
CA SER A 112 -3.95 -0.71 4.54
C SER A 112 -3.64 -1.15 3.14
N MET A 113 -3.68 -2.46 2.90
CA MET A 113 -3.67 -2.99 1.54
C MET A 113 -5.02 -2.76 0.85
N PHE A 114 -6.11 -2.57 1.58
CA PHE A 114 -7.47 -2.50 1.03
C PHE A 114 -7.92 -1.09 0.64
N LEU A 115 -7.11 -0.08 0.99
CA LEU A 115 -7.31 1.29 0.56
C LEU A 115 -6.43 1.56 -0.66
N THR A 116 -7.01 2.08 -1.73
CA THR A 116 -6.30 2.40 -2.98
C THR A 116 -6.39 3.89 -3.32
N ASP A 117 -7.55 4.50 -3.11
CA ASP A 117 -7.87 5.88 -3.49
C ASP A 117 -8.57 6.68 -2.37
N ALA A 118 -8.52 6.19 -1.13
CA ALA A 118 -9.13 6.83 0.03
C ALA A 118 -8.30 6.62 1.30
N VAL A 119 -8.54 7.47 2.30
CA VAL A 119 -8.11 7.21 3.68
C VAL A 119 -9.32 6.94 4.57
N HIS A 120 -9.13 6.13 5.59
CA HIS A 120 -10.13 5.92 6.63
C HIS A 120 -9.60 6.41 7.97
N ARG A 121 -10.49 6.82 8.88
CA ARG A 121 -10.10 7.50 10.12
C ARG A 121 -10.99 7.07 11.27
N GLN A 122 -10.36 6.84 12.41
CA GLN A 122 -11.05 6.61 13.67
C GLN A 122 -10.69 7.76 14.62
N LEU A 123 -11.56 8.78 14.62
CA LEU A 123 -11.38 10.01 15.38
C LEU A 123 -12.54 10.14 16.36
N ASN A 124 -12.30 9.77 17.61
CA ASN A 124 -13.21 10.04 18.71
C ASN A 124 -12.41 10.26 20.01
N ASP A 125 -13.08 10.76 21.05
CA ASP A 125 -12.43 11.11 22.32
C ASP A 125 -12.21 9.92 23.26
N ARG A 126 -12.73 8.75 22.92
CA ARG A 126 -12.68 7.55 23.76
C ARG A 126 -11.57 6.59 23.38
N GLN A 127 -11.13 6.62 22.12
CA GLN A 127 -10.18 5.67 21.56
C GLN A 127 -8.91 6.38 21.05
N GLN A 128 -7.84 5.62 20.85
CA GLN A 128 -6.63 6.14 20.20
C GLN A 128 -6.98 6.67 18.81
N PRO A 129 -6.66 7.94 18.47
CA PRO A 129 -6.86 8.42 17.11
C PRO A 129 -6.03 7.61 16.12
N MET A 130 -6.67 7.11 15.06
CA MET A 130 -6.03 6.33 14.00
C MET A 130 -6.35 6.87 12.62
N LEU A 131 -5.36 6.85 11.73
CA LEU A 131 -5.51 7.13 10.31
C LEU A 131 -5.04 5.92 9.51
N PHE A 132 -5.98 5.31 8.80
CA PHE A 132 -5.75 4.22 7.88
C PHE A 132 -5.46 4.81 6.50
N TYR A 133 -4.34 4.44 5.89
CA TYR A 133 -3.90 4.99 4.61
C TYR A 133 -3.55 3.89 3.61
N PRO A 134 -3.65 4.14 2.28
CA PRO A 134 -3.17 3.21 1.27
C PRO A 134 -1.70 2.88 1.48
N ALA A 135 -1.37 1.62 1.76
CA ALA A 135 0.01 1.18 1.75
C ALA A 135 0.60 1.47 0.36
N ARG A 136 1.88 1.88 0.28
CA ARG A 136 2.50 2.21 -1.01
C ARG A 136 2.38 1.10 -2.05
N THR A 137 2.30 -0.15 -1.59
CA THR A 137 2.26 -1.35 -2.43
C THR A 137 0.84 -1.87 -2.68
N ALA A 138 -0.20 -1.26 -2.08
CA ALA A 138 -1.60 -1.66 -2.22
C ALA A 138 -2.08 -1.66 -3.67
N LEU A 139 -1.84 -0.57 -4.41
CA LEU A 139 -2.24 -0.42 -5.82
C LEU A 139 -1.55 -1.45 -6.73
N GLY A 140 -0.29 -1.79 -6.45
CA GLY A 140 0.46 -2.79 -7.23
C GLY A 140 0.06 -4.23 -6.90
N PHE A 141 -0.52 -4.48 -5.73
CA PHE A 141 -0.89 -5.82 -5.27
C PHE A 141 -2.21 -6.32 -5.87
N TRP A 142 -3.20 -5.44 -6.05
CA TRP A 142 -4.54 -5.82 -6.52
C TRP A 142 -4.78 -5.61 -8.01
N ARG A 143 -3.86 -4.95 -8.73
CA ARG A 143 -4.02 -4.75 -10.18
C ARG A 143 -3.69 -6.04 -10.93
N ASP A 144 -4.59 -6.42 -11.84
CA ASP A 144 -4.38 -7.51 -12.80
C ASP A 144 -3.14 -7.15 -13.65
N ASP A 145 -2.03 -7.86 -13.39
CA ASP A 145 -0.69 -7.59 -13.92
C ASP A 145 -0.68 -7.32 -15.44
N ARG A 146 -1.60 -7.96 -16.18
CA ARG A 146 -1.66 -7.95 -17.64
C ARG A 146 -1.93 -6.59 -18.28
N ALA A 147 -2.71 -5.71 -17.64
CA ALA A 147 -3.03 -4.40 -18.22
C ALA A 147 -1.94 -3.35 -17.90
N ALA A 148 -1.31 -3.47 -16.74
CA ALA A 148 -0.16 -2.65 -16.38
C ALA A 148 1.06 -3.04 -17.22
N ASP A 149 1.26 -4.33 -17.51
CA ASP A 149 2.34 -4.90 -18.33
C ASP A 149 2.57 -4.09 -19.60
N GLY A 150 1.52 -3.84 -20.39
CA GLY A 150 1.64 -3.14 -21.67
C GLY A 150 2.14 -1.69 -21.59
N ARG A 151 1.78 -0.93 -20.54
CA ARG A 151 2.12 0.51 -20.43
C ARG A 151 3.59 0.74 -20.09
N LEU A 152 4.13 -0.05 -19.16
CA LEU A 152 5.54 0.01 -18.78
C LEU A 152 6.43 -0.75 -19.78
N ALA A 153 5.90 -1.78 -20.45
CA ALA A 153 6.63 -2.53 -21.48
C ALA A 153 7.08 -1.65 -22.66
N GLY A 154 6.33 -0.58 -23.00
CA GLY A 154 6.72 0.36 -24.05
C GLY A 154 8.13 0.95 -23.84
N PRO A 155 8.39 1.70 -22.76
CA PRO A 155 9.69 2.35 -22.53
C PRO A 155 10.81 1.41 -22.08
N VAL A 156 10.52 0.38 -21.28
CA VAL A 156 11.57 -0.48 -20.69
C VAL A 156 11.59 -1.90 -21.25
N GLY A 157 10.63 -2.32 -22.07
CA GLY A 157 10.50 -3.70 -22.53
C GLY A 157 9.82 -4.61 -21.51
N GLU A 158 9.10 -5.62 -21.99
CA GLU A 158 8.19 -6.46 -21.21
C GLU A 158 8.88 -7.23 -20.07
N SER A 159 9.98 -7.92 -20.36
CA SER A 159 10.71 -8.68 -19.34
C SER A 159 11.29 -7.80 -18.22
N ARG A 160 11.71 -6.57 -18.56
CA ARG A 160 12.26 -5.61 -17.59
C ARG A 160 11.17 -4.91 -16.79
N ALA A 161 10.03 -4.61 -17.41
CA ALA A 161 8.84 -4.13 -16.72
C ALA A 161 8.38 -5.12 -15.64
N ARG A 162 8.36 -6.42 -15.97
CA ARG A 162 8.00 -7.49 -15.03
C ARG A 162 8.96 -7.59 -13.84
N ILE A 163 10.28 -7.48 -14.08
CA ILE A 163 11.29 -7.42 -13.01
C ILE A 163 11.05 -6.21 -12.10
N LEU A 164 10.84 -5.02 -12.66
CA LEU A 164 10.62 -3.81 -11.85
C LEU A 164 9.39 -3.90 -10.95
N ARG A 165 8.32 -4.56 -11.39
CA ARG A 165 7.14 -4.80 -10.55
C ARG A 165 7.39 -5.78 -9.43
N LEU A 166 8.05 -6.91 -9.73
CA LEU A 166 8.43 -7.88 -8.69
C LEU A 166 9.31 -7.21 -7.62
N LEU A 167 10.22 -6.34 -8.03
CA LEU A 167 11.08 -5.58 -7.13
C LEU A 167 10.35 -4.44 -6.38
N ALA A 168 9.28 -3.89 -6.95
CA ALA A 168 8.42 -2.91 -6.27
C ALA A 168 7.64 -3.53 -5.11
N VAL A 169 7.38 -4.83 -5.17
CA VAL A 169 6.74 -5.58 -4.08
C VAL A 169 7.74 -5.80 -2.94
N ARG A 170 8.91 -6.38 -3.22
CA ARG A 170 9.94 -6.60 -2.19
C ARG A 170 11.34 -6.69 -2.80
N PRO A 171 12.41 -6.47 -2.02
CA PRO A 171 13.77 -6.81 -2.44
C PRO A 171 13.86 -8.31 -2.76
N LEU A 172 14.42 -8.66 -3.92
CA LEU A 172 14.57 -10.04 -4.37
C LEU A 172 16.00 -10.33 -4.83
N GLY A 173 16.48 -11.53 -4.56
CA GLY A 173 17.70 -12.05 -5.15
C GLY A 173 17.52 -12.48 -6.61
N THR A 174 18.63 -12.66 -7.32
CA THR A 174 18.62 -13.08 -8.73
C THR A 174 17.92 -14.44 -8.94
N SER A 175 18.16 -15.41 -8.06
CA SER A 175 17.55 -16.75 -8.17
C SER A 175 16.05 -16.73 -7.89
N GLU A 176 15.59 -15.90 -6.94
CA GLU A 176 14.17 -15.70 -6.67
C GLU A 176 13.48 -15.08 -7.89
N LEU A 177 14.08 -14.03 -8.47
CA LEU A 177 13.56 -13.41 -9.69
C LEU A 177 13.49 -14.40 -10.87
N ALA A 178 14.50 -15.26 -11.03
CA ALA A 178 14.50 -16.26 -12.11
C ALA A 178 13.33 -17.25 -11.96
N ALA A 179 13.06 -17.68 -10.72
CA ALA A 179 11.96 -18.58 -10.40
C ALA A 179 10.59 -17.91 -10.66
N GLU A 180 10.38 -16.69 -10.18
CA GLU A 180 9.13 -15.92 -10.37
C GLU A 180 8.82 -15.61 -11.84
N LEU A 181 9.87 -15.43 -12.65
CA LEU A 181 9.73 -15.15 -14.08
C LEU A 181 9.65 -16.42 -14.94
N GLY A 182 9.98 -17.59 -14.40
CA GLY A 182 10.07 -18.84 -15.16
C GLY A 182 11.20 -18.84 -16.18
N VAL A 183 12.33 -18.17 -15.89
CA VAL A 183 13.49 -18.05 -16.80
C VAL A 183 14.77 -18.59 -16.17
N ALA A 184 15.81 -18.80 -16.97
CA ALA A 184 17.11 -19.20 -16.45
C ALA A 184 17.74 -18.08 -15.59
N PRO A 185 18.52 -18.43 -14.53
CA PRO A 185 19.22 -17.43 -13.70
C PRO A 185 20.15 -16.50 -14.49
N SER A 186 20.75 -16.99 -15.59
CA SER A 186 21.57 -16.19 -16.50
C SER A 186 20.74 -15.11 -17.20
N THR A 187 19.54 -15.44 -17.69
CA THR A 187 18.61 -14.49 -18.31
C THR A 187 18.17 -13.41 -17.32
N ALA A 188 17.81 -13.80 -16.08
CA ALA A 188 17.46 -12.83 -15.04
C ALA A 188 18.64 -11.91 -14.70
N SER A 189 19.86 -12.45 -14.61
CA SER A 189 21.08 -11.69 -14.35
C SER A 189 21.39 -10.66 -15.44
N GLU A 190 21.16 -11.03 -16.70
CA GLU A 190 21.34 -10.16 -17.86
C GLU A 190 20.37 -8.98 -17.81
N GLN A 191 19.08 -9.23 -17.61
CA GLN A 191 18.06 -8.18 -17.51
C GLN A 191 18.31 -7.25 -16.31
N LEU A 192 18.70 -7.80 -15.16
CA LEU A 192 19.08 -7.02 -13.98
C LEU A 192 20.32 -6.16 -14.23
N THR A 193 21.27 -6.63 -15.02
CA THR A 193 22.45 -5.85 -15.37
C THR A 193 22.08 -4.69 -16.28
N ALA A 194 21.22 -4.90 -17.27
CA ALA A 194 20.69 -3.82 -18.10
C ALA A 194 19.90 -2.78 -17.29
N LEU A 195 19.02 -3.23 -16.39
CA LEU A 195 18.26 -2.33 -15.49
C LEU A 195 19.18 -1.54 -14.54
N ARG A 196 20.27 -2.15 -14.08
CA ARG A 196 21.28 -1.48 -13.24
C ARG A 196 22.06 -0.43 -14.03
N GLN A 197 22.45 -0.74 -15.27
CA GLN A 197 23.12 0.22 -16.16
C GLN A 197 22.21 1.41 -16.51
N ALA A 198 20.91 1.18 -16.62
CA ALA A 198 19.91 2.23 -16.79
C ALA A 198 19.60 3.02 -15.50
N GLY A 199 20.23 2.67 -14.37
CA GLY A 199 19.99 3.32 -13.08
C GLY A 199 18.61 3.02 -12.46
N LEU A 200 17.92 1.97 -12.93
CA LEU A 200 16.57 1.61 -12.47
C LEU A 200 16.58 0.60 -11.32
N VAL A 201 17.67 -0.16 -11.17
CA VAL A 201 17.82 -1.15 -10.09
C VAL A 201 19.12 -0.91 -9.35
N ALA A 202 19.05 -0.90 -8.02
CA ALA A 202 20.21 -0.97 -7.12
C ALA A 202 20.39 -2.40 -6.60
N THR A 203 21.63 -2.76 -6.30
CA THR A 203 21.94 -4.05 -5.66
C THR A 203 22.53 -3.80 -4.28
N THR A 204 21.93 -4.37 -3.24
CA THR A 204 22.48 -4.41 -1.89
C THR A 204 22.97 -5.82 -1.60
N ARG A 205 24.08 -5.96 -0.85
CA ARG A 205 24.60 -7.27 -0.44
C ARG A 205 24.42 -7.42 1.06
N SER A 206 23.72 -8.47 1.46
CA SER A 206 23.62 -8.90 2.85
C SER A 206 24.33 -10.26 2.99
N GLY A 207 25.57 -10.22 3.49
CA GLY A 207 26.43 -11.41 3.56
C GLY A 207 26.72 -12.01 2.18
N ARG A 208 26.31 -13.27 1.97
CA ARG A 208 26.49 -14.00 0.71
C ARG A 208 25.37 -13.76 -0.31
N GLN A 209 24.29 -13.08 0.06
CA GLN A 209 23.12 -12.87 -0.79
C GLN A 209 23.12 -11.44 -1.33
N ALA A 210 22.91 -11.31 -2.65
CA ALA A 210 22.67 -10.04 -3.30
C ALA A 210 21.17 -9.88 -3.52
N CYS A 211 20.60 -8.79 -3.02
CA CYS A 211 19.21 -8.40 -3.25
C CYS A 211 19.18 -7.19 -4.18
N HIS A 212 18.12 -7.13 -4.98
CA HIS A 212 17.89 -6.06 -5.93
C HIS A 212 16.68 -5.26 -5.50
N GLU A 213 16.73 -3.94 -5.68
CA GLU A 213 15.67 -3.01 -5.28
C GLU A 213 15.49 -1.93 -6.35
N PRO A 214 14.27 -1.40 -6.57
CA PRO A 214 14.07 -0.28 -7.50
C PRO A 214 14.71 0.99 -6.95
N THR A 215 15.36 1.77 -7.81
CA THR A 215 15.86 3.10 -7.45
C THR A 215 14.73 4.12 -7.41
N ALA A 216 15.01 5.32 -6.89
CA ALA A 216 14.05 6.44 -6.95
C ALA A 216 13.60 6.76 -8.40
N LEU A 217 14.49 6.60 -9.39
CA LEU A 217 14.15 6.77 -10.80
C LEU A 217 13.15 5.71 -11.27
N ALA A 218 13.37 4.44 -10.89
CA ALA A 218 12.41 3.38 -11.20
C ALA A 218 11.05 3.61 -10.55
N TRP A 219 11.02 4.08 -9.30
CA TRP A 219 9.76 4.45 -8.63
C TRP A 219 9.01 5.55 -9.38
N SER A 220 9.70 6.58 -9.88
CA SER A 220 9.05 7.63 -10.68
C SER A 220 8.42 7.09 -11.97
N LEU A 221 9.04 6.09 -12.61
CA LEU A 221 8.47 5.43 -13.79
C LEU A 221 7.29 4.54 -13.43
N LEU A 222 7.40 3.78 -12.33
CA LEU A 222 6.32 2.95 -11.82
C LEU A 222 5.10 3.80 -11.50
N ASP A 223 5.27 4.95 -10.84
CA ASP A 223 4.16 5.86 -10.52
C ASP A 223 3.47 6.43 -11.79
N VAL A 224 4.24 6.76 -12.84
CA VAL A 224 3.69 7.31 -14.10
C VAL A 224 2.92 6.26 -14.90
N TYR A 225 3.40 5.01 -14.94
CA TYR A 225 2.85 3.96 -15.81
C TYR A 225 1.93 2.96 -15.08
N ILE A 226 1.96 2.94 -13.75
CA ILE A 226 1.09 2.18 -12.84
C ILE A 226 0.15 3.12 -12.06
N GLY A 227 0.12 4.42 -12.38
CA GLY A 227 -0.96 5.34 -12.01
C GLY A 227 -2.28 5.07 -12.73
#